data_AF-A0A428TGS7-F1
#
_entry.id   AF-A0A428TGS7-F1
#
_cell.length_a   1.000
_cell.length_b   1.000
_cell.length_c   1.000
_cell.angle_alpha   90.00
_cell.angle_beta   90.00
_cell.angle_gamma   90.00
#
_symmetry.space_group_name_H-M   'P 1'
#
loop_
_entity.id
_entity.type
_entity.pdbx_description
1 polymer ?
#
loop_
_entity_poly.entity_id
_entity_poly.type
_entity_poly.pdbx_seq_one_letter_code
_entity_poly.pdbx_strand_id
1 'polypeptide(L)'
;MPQDPNLYGQRAPKKQKRDATLSSSLDFTAQLTSLMSNASGPTSSGRSRPSKERKEDIFKGSKPKRSKDSDESKKLQLKEVAGTEEETKELARARRRMEEKARLYAAMKRGDYVPKENEAAPLVDFDRKWAQGEEERKEDYETSSDDDADDSGEMVEYEDEFGRVRQVTKAERDRLERRARRGLLGAEELERMSARPSAPSNLIYGDAVQSMAFNPEDPEKMEELARKRDRSATPPPDQHYDADWEIRTKGTGFYKFSKDEETRTAEMEGLAEERRKTEEQRRTREDQKEARRREIEKRREDMAARRAKKQADSFLDRLGA
;
A
#
# COMPACT_ATOMS: atom_id res chain seq x y z
N MET A 1 3.52 -64.89 37.61
CA MET A 1 3.00 -63.52 37.43
C MET A 1 3.06 -63.18 35.96
N PRO A 2 1.92 -63.09 35.24
CA PRO A 2 1.92 -62.62 33.86
C PRO A 2 2.18 -61.12 33.84
N GLN A 3 3.13 -60.66 33.03
CA GLN A 3 3.44 -59.24 32.88
C GLN A 3 2.38 -58.57 32.02
N ASP A 4 1.73 -57.54 32.54
CA ASP A 4 0.73 -56.77 31.83
C ASP A 4 1.36 -56.05 30.62
N PRO A 5 0.92 -56.33 29.37
CA PRO A 5 1.49 -55.74 28.15
C PRO A 5 1.16 -54.25 27.96
N ASN A 6 0.45 -53.65 28.92
CA ASN A 6 0.01 -52.25 28.89
C ASN A 6 0.76 -51.35 29.89
N LEU A 7 1.76 -51.88 30.61
CA LEU A 7 2.47 -51.13 31.66
C LEU A 7 3.39 -50.03 31.09
N TYR A 8 3.84 -50.18 29.85
CA TYR A 8 4.56 -49.15 29.10
C TYR A 8 3.78 -48.86 27.83
N GLY A 9 2.95 -47.80 27.87
CA GLY A 9 1.98 -47.45 26.83
C GLY A 9 2.46 -47.74 25.40
N GLN A 10 1.65 -48.48 24.65
CA GLN A 10 2.00 -48.94 23.32
C GLN A 10 2.37 -47.75 22.41
N ARG A 11 3.49 -47.87 21.70
CA ARG A 11 3.90 -46.90 20.67
C ARG A 11 2.80 -46.81 19.61
N ALA A 12 2.31 -45.60 19.35
CA ALA A 12 1.33 -45.36 18.29
C ALA A 12 1.88 -45.83 16.94
N PRO A 13 1.05 -46.48 16.08
CA PRO A 13 1.48 -46.92 14.76
C PRO A 13 1.91 -45.70 13.94
N LYS A 14 3.08 -45.80 13.30
CA LYS A 14 3.61 -44.75 12.42
C LYS A 14 2.65 -44.56 11.25
N LYS A 15 2.12 -43.34 11.08
CA LYS A 15 1.38 -42.96 9.87
C LYS A 15 2.33 -43.06 8.67
N GLN A 16 1.98 -43.88 7.68
CA GLN A 16 2.71 -43.90 6.42
C GLN A 16 2.57 -42.51 5.76
N LYS A 17 3.70 -41.92 5.37
CA LYS A 17 3.70 -40.74 4.49
C LYS A 17 3.13 -41.21 3.15
N ARG A 18 1.97 -40.67 2.75
CA ARG A 18 1.39 -40.89 1.43
C ARG A 18 1.78 -39.69 0.57
N ASP A 19 2.61 -39.92 -0.43
CA ASP A 19 2.96 -38.91 -1.43
C ASP A 19 1.72 -38.64 -2.29
N ALA A 20 1.13 -37.46 -2.13
CA ALA A 20 -0.12 -37.06 -2.78
C ALA A 20 0.13 -36.45 -4.17
N THR A 21 0.90 -37.14 -5.02
CA THR A 21 1.04 -36.76 -6.42
C THR A 21 -0.10 -37.39 -7.23
N LEU A 22 -1.20 -36.65 -7.37
CA LEU A 22 -2.34 -37.04 -8.20
C LEU A 22 -2.05 -36.68 -9.66
N SER A 23 -1.34 -37.54 -10.38
CA SER A 23 -0.98 -37.33 -11.79
C SER A 23 -2.10 -37.75 -12.76
N SER A 24 -2.99 -38.66 -12.35
CA SER A 24 -4.07 -39.17 -13.21
C SER A 24 -5.44 -39.17 -12.53
N SER A 25 -6.50 -39.10 -13.34
CA SER A 25 -7.90 -39.21 -12.88
C SER A 25 -8.20 -40.60 -12.28
N LEU A 26 -7.53 -41.65 -12.75
CA LEU A 26 -7.65 -43.00 -12.21
C LEU A 26 -7.10 -43.10 -10.78
N ASP A 27 -5.93 -42.49 -10.51
CA ASP A 27 -5.34 -42.46 -9.16
C ASP A 27 -6.25 -41.73 -8.17
N PHE A 28 -6.89 -40.65 -8.61
CA PHE A 28 -7.86 -39.92 -7.79
C PHE A 28 -9.07 -40.78 -7.42
N THR A 29 -9.63 -41.52 -8.39
CA THR A 29 -10.76 -42.43 -8.13
C THR A 29 -10.38 -43.59 -7.21
N ALA A 30 -9.15 -44.13 -7.33
CA ALA A 30 -8.64 -45.18 -6.47
C ALA A 30 -8.42 -44.68 -5.03
N GLN A 31 -7.96 -43.44 -4.86
CA GLN A 31 -7.83 -42.82 -3.53
C GLN A 31 -9.19 -42.52 -2.90
N LEU A 32 -10.16 -42.03 -3.65
CA LEU A 32 -11.51 -41.79 -3.14
C LEU A 32 -12.19 -43.09 -2.70
N THR A 33 -12.10 -44.15 -3.50
CA THR A 33 -12.68 -45.45 -3.13
C THR A 33 -12.00 -46.05 -1.90
N SER A 34 -10.67 -45.92 -1.76
CA SER A 34 -9.95 -46.30 -0.54
C SER A 34 -10.34 -45.46 0.69
N LEU A 35 -10.61 -44.17 0.51
CA LEU A 35 -10.98 -43.28 1.61
C LEU A 35 -12.43 -43.54 2.08
N MET A 36 -13.32 -43.87 1.14
CA MET A 36 -14.68 -44.27 1.44
C MET A 36 -14.74 -45.63 2.17
N SER A 37 -13.88 -46.60 1.82
CA SER A 37 -13.85 -47.90 2.51
C SER A 37 -13.25 -47.82 3.91
N ASN A 38 -12.31 -46.90 4.15
CA ASN A 38 -11.61 -46.76 5.44
C ASN A 38 -12.33 -45.85 6.45
N ALA A 39 -13.48 -45.28 6.10
CA ALA A 39 -14.33 -44.45 6.96
C ALA A 39 -15.23 -45.26 7.92
N SER A 40 -15.21 -46.60 7.85
CA SER A 40 -16.07 -47.51 8.63
C SER A 40 -15.41 -48.10 9.89
N GLY A 41 -14.23 -47.61 10.31
CA GLY A 41 -13.54 -48.07 11.52
C GLY A 41 -14.01 -47.31 12.80
N PRO A 42 -14.10 -47.98 13.97
CA PRO A 42 -14.56 -47.33 15.20
C PRO A 42 -13.59 -46.25 15.67
N THR A 43 -14.08 -45.03 15.83
CA THR A 43 -13.33 -43.90 16.39
C THR A 43 -13.26 -44.03 17.91
N SER A 44 -12.09 -44.37 18.45
CA SER A 44 -11.86 -44.36 19.90
C SER A 44 -11.78 -42.92 20.41
N SER A 45 -12.86 -42.47 21.06
CA SER A 45 -12.92 -41.17 21.73
C SER A 45 -12.08 -41.20 23.02
N GLY A 46 -10.85 -40.69 22.94
CA GLY A 46 -9.99 -40.48 24.10
C GLY A 46 -10.55 -39.41 25.04
N ARG A 47 -10.66 -39.77 26.32
CA ARG A 47 -11.16 -38.96 27.45
C ARG A 47 -10.35 -37.67 27.65
N SER A 48 -11.02 -36.54 27.87
CA SER A 48 -10.41 -35.22 28.13
C SER A 48 -9.74 -35.16 29.51
N ARG A 49 -8.45 -34.81 29.56
CA ARG A 49 -7.71 -34.50 30.80
C ARG A 49 -7.92 -33.03 31.20
N PRO A 50 -8.11 -32.69 32.48
CA PRO A 50 -8.08 -31.30 32.94
C PRO A 50 -6.64 -30.93 33.33
N SER A 51 -6.11 -29.81 32.83
CA SER A 51 -5.26 -28.91 33.64
C SER A 51 -4.66 -27.75 32.84
N LYS A 52 -4.52 -26.64 33.56
CA LYS A 52 -3.62 -25.48 33.39
C LYS A 52 -4.22 -24.29 32.62
N GLU A 53 -4.64 -23.31 33.42
CA GLU A 53 -4.88 -21.93 33.00
C GLU A 53 -3.68 -21.40 32.20
N ARG A 54 -3.97 -20.78 31.06
CA ARG A 54 -2.96 -20.17 30.19
C ARG A 54 -2.77 -18.73 30.62
N LYS A 55 -1.55 -18.36 31.00
CA LYS A 55 -1.12 -16.96 31.12
C LYS A 55 -1.34 -16.29 29.76
N GLU A 56 -2.03 -15.17 29.75
CA GLU A 56 -2.27 -14.36 28.55
C GLU A 56 -0.92 -13.80 28.05
N ASP A 57 -0.63 -14.08 26.78
CA ASP A 57 0.57 -13.66 26.06
C ASP A 57 0.29 -12.29 25.42
N ILE A 58 0.90 -11.24 25.98
CA ILE A 58 0.65 -9.82 25.69
C ILE A 58 0.91 -9.42 24.22
N PHE A 59 1.53 -10.29 23.41
CA PHE A 59 1.79 -10.01 21.99
C PHE A 59 0.82 -10.66 21.00
N LYS A 60 -0.28 -11.26 21.46
CA LYS A 60 -1.35 -11.73 20.57
C LYS A 60 -2.49 -10.74 20.53
N GLY A 61 -2.35 -9.75 19.65
CA GLY A 61 -3.41 -8.79 19.31
C GLY A 61 -4.75 -9.48 19.06
N SER A 62 -5.76 -9.04 19.81
CA SER A 62 -7.14 -9.51 19.75
C SER A 62 -7.76 -9.23 18.37
N LYS A 63 -7.79 -10.23 17.49
CA LYS A 63 -8.85 -10.30 16.49
C LYS A 63 -10.11 -10.82 17.20
N PRO A 64 -11.26 -10.14 17.11
CA PRO A 64 -12.48 -10.65 17.74
C PRO A 64 -12.80 -12.02 17.14
N LYS A 65 -12.85 -13.05 18.01
CA LYS A 65 -13.42 -14.35 17.68
C LYS A 65 -14.89 -14.12 17.31
N ARG A 66 -15.20 -14.01 16.03
CA ARG A 66 -16.53 -14.36 15.52
C ARG A 66 -16.77 -15.82 15.90
N SER A 67 -17.93 -16.09 16.48
CA SER A 67 -18.41 -17.44 16.73
C SER A 67 -18.27 -18.24 15.43
N LYS A 68 -17.49 -19.31 15.51
CA LYS A 68 -17.26 -20.25 14.42
C LYS A 68 -18.48 -21.16 14.36
N ASP A 69 -19.52 -20.73 13.67
CA ASP A 69 -20.53 -21.67 13.19
C ASP A 69 -19.98 -22.39 11.96
N SER A 70 -20.30 -23.68 11.94
CA SER A 70 -19.84 -24.79 11.10
C SER A 70 -19.49 -24.48 9.64
N ASP A 71 -18.40 -25.12 9.20
CA ASP A 71 -18.10 -25.43 7.80
C ASP A 71 -19.31 -26.09 7.11
N GLU A 72 -20.05 -25.34 6.29
CA GLU A 72 -20.66 -25.87 5.08
C GLU A 72 -20.88 -24.77 4.03
N SER A 73 -20.39 -25.02 2.81
CA SER A 73 -20.58 -24.23 1.59
C SER A 73 -19.90 -22.85 1.51
N LYS A 74 -18.71 -22.82 0.90
CA LYS A 74 -18.10 -21.61 0.31
C LYS A 74 -18.87 -21.19 -0.96
N LYS A 75 -20.12 -20.74 -0.82
CA LYS A 75 -20.79 -19.91 -1.82
C LYS A 75 -20.68 -18.46 -1.38
N LEU A 76 -20.18 -17.61 -2.27
CA LEU A 76 -20.17 -16.16 -2.10
C LEU A 76 -21.63 -15.70 -1.89
N GLN A 77 -22.01 -15.37 -0.66
CA GLN A 77 -23.28 -14.71 -0.41
C GLN A 77 -23.13 -13.26 -0.87
N LEU A 78 -23.80 -12.93 -1.98
CA LEU A 78 -23.98 -11.56 -2.40
C LEU A 78 -24.73 -10.85 -1.27
N LYS A 79 -24.13 -9.81 -0.69
CA LYS A 79 -24.74 -9.05 0.38
C LYS A 79 -26.00 -8.37 -0.17
N GLU A 80 -27.18 -8.90 0.17
CA GLU A 80 -28.45 -8.26 -0.17
C GLU A 80 -28.52 -6.88 0.50
N VAL A 81 -28.80 -5.85 -0.30
CA VAL A 81 -28.71 -4.43 0.04
C VAL A 81 -29.96 -3.95 0.79
N ALA A 82 -30.42 -4.72 1.79
CA ALA A 82 -31.63 -4.37 2.54
C ALA A 82 -31.50 -4.74 4.02
N GLY A 83 -31.03 -3.76 4.79
CA GLY A 83 -31.21 -3.58 6.24
C GLY A 83 -31.68 -4.81 7.03
N THR A 84 -30.78 -5.78 7.21
CA THR A 84 -31.05 -6.88 8.15
C THR A 84 -31.04 -6.32 9.57
N GLU A 85 -31.92 -6.83 10.44
CA GLU A 85 -31.98 -6.40 11.84
C GLU A 85 -30.61 -6.50 12.54
N GLU A 86 -29.78 -7.43 12.09
CA GLU A 86 -28.40 -7.60 12.57
C GLU A 86 -27.53 -6.37 12.27
N GLU A 87 -27.62 -5.79 11.08
CA GLU A 87 -26.90 -4.55 10.74
C GLU A 87 -27.38 -3.37 11.59
N THR A 88 -28.68 -3.27 11.88
CA THR A 88 -29.19 -2.22 12.76
C THR A 88 -28.70 -2.37 14.20
N LYS A 89 -28.62 -3.61 14.71
CA LYS A 89 -28.08 -3.94 16.03
C LYS A 89 -26.57 -3.68 16.09
N GLU A 90 -25.83 -3.97 15.03
CA GLU A 90 -24.40 -3.64 14.91
C GLU A 90 -24.16 -2.12 14.87
N LEU A 91 -24.96 -1.38 14.10
CA LEU A 91 -24.88 0.09 14.07
C LEU A 91 -25.21 0.72 15.42
N ALA A 92 -26.23 0.23 16.13
CA ALA A 92 -26.54 0.71 17.48
C ALA A 92 -25.40 0.45 18.47
N ARG A 93 -24.76 -0.73 18.39
CA ARG A 93 -23.56 -1.04 19.19
C ARG A 93 -22.38 -0.14 18.85
N ALA A 94 -22.17 0.14 17.56
CA ALA A 94 -21.10 1.03 17.10
C ALA A 94 -21.33 2.47 17.58
N ARG A 95 -22.57 2.97 17.50
CA ARG A 95 -22.97 4.31 18.01
C ARG A 95 -22.72 4.42 19.51
N ARG A 96 -23.19 3.47 20.30
CA ARG A 96 -22.96 3.46 21.76
C ARG A 96 -21.47 3.49 22.12
N ARG A 97 -20.63 2.72 21.42
CA ARG A 97 -19.17 2.74 21.63
C ARG A 97 -18.53 4.07 21.24
N MET A 98 -19.02 4.72 20.18
CA MET A 98 -18.54 6.04 19.78
C MET A 98 -18.91 7.10 20.80
N GLU A 99 -20.14 7.06 21.32
CA GLU A 99 -20.60 7.97 22.39
C GLU A 99 -19.80 7.78 23.68
N GLU A 100 -19.53 6.53 24.09
CA GLU A 100 -18.69 6.21 25.25
C GLU A 100 -17.27 6.77 25.08
N LYS A 101 -16.67 6.63 23.89
CA LYS A 101 -15.37 7.23 23.58
C LYS A 101 -15.42 8.76 23.60
N ALA A 102 -16.44 9.37 22.99
CA ALA A 102 -16.59 10.83 22.96
C ALA A 102 -16.72 11.41 24.39
N ARG A 103 -17.49 10.74 25.25
CA ARG A 103 -17.60 11.10 26.67
C ARG A 103 -16.26 10.97 27.40
N LEU A 104 -15.50 9.91 27.13
CA LEU A 104 -14.18 9.69 27.69
C LEU A 104 -13.18 10.77 27.26
N TYR A 105 -13.15 11.14 25.97
CA TYR A 105 -12.34 12.25 25.48
C TYR A 105 -12.76 13.60 26.06
N ALA A 106 -14.07 13.84 26.24
CA ALA A 106 -14.56 15.06 26.88
C ALA A 106 -14.16 15.13 28.36
N ALA A 107 -14.18 14.01 29.08
CA ALA A 107 -13.70 13.92 30.46
C ALA A 107 -12.17 14.13 30.53
N MET A 108 -11.40 13.54 29.61
CA MET A 108 -9.95 13.78 29.51
C MET A 108 -9.63 15.24 29.20
N LYS A 109 -10.36 15.86 28.28
CA LYS A 109 -10.19 17.29 27.95
C LYS A 109 -10.57 18.21 29.12
N ARG A 110 -11.48 17.78 30.01
CA ARG A 110 -11.88 18.54 31.20
C ARG A 110 -10.98 18.28 32.41
N GLY A 111 -10.15 17.24 32.37
CA GLY A 111 -9.31 16.81 33.51
C GLY A 111 -10.02 15.88 34.51
N ASP A 112 -11.30 15.55 34.29
CA ASP A 112 -12.10 14.69 35.19
C ASP A 112 -11.82 13.17 34.98
N TYR A 113 -10.85 12.81 34.16
CA TYR A 113 -10.58 11.41 33.83
C TYR A 113 -9.69 10.74 34.88
N VAL A 114 -10.25 9.80 35.63
CA VAL A 114 -9.51 8.93 36.56
C VAL A 114 -9.17 7.61 35.84
N PRO A 115 -7.87 7.30 35.60
CA PRO A 115 -7.47 6.04 35.01
C PRO A 115 -7.91 4.86 35.87
N LYS A 116 -8.46 3.81 35.25
CA LYS A 116 -8.72 2.53 35.94
C LYS A 116 -7.39 1.82 36.21
N GLU A 117 -7.33 0.99 37.25
CA GLU A 117 -6.12 0.32 37.78
C GLU A 117 -5.27 -0.46 36.74
N ASN A 118 -5.80 -0.76 35.55
CA ASN A 118 -5.10 -1.49 34.47
C ASN A 118 -4.84 -0.65 33.20
N GLU A 119 -5.15 0.65 33.21
CA GLU A 119 -4.96 1.54 32.07
C GLU A 119 -3.79 2.49 32.35
N ALA A 120 -2.83 2.56 31.43
CA ALA A 120 -1.72 3.51 31.54
C ALA A 120 -2.27 4.94 31.60
N ALA A 121 -1.68 5.78 32.46
CA ALA A 121 -2.05 7.18 32.59
C ALA A 121 -2.02 7.86 31.19
N PRO A 122 -2.91 8.85 30.93
CA PRO A 122 -2.94 9.54 29.64
C PRO A 122 -1.57 10.19 29.37
N LEU A 123 -0.90 9.79 28.28
CA LEU A 123 0.38 10.37 27.84
C LEU A 123 0.24 11.83 27.36
N VAL A 124 -0.99 12.28 27.11
CA VAL A 124 -1.29 13.63 26.66
C VAL A 124 -1.71 14.47 27.85
N ASP A 125 -0.87 15.44 28.20
CA ASP A 125 -1.22 16.50 29.15
C ASP A 125 -2.11 17.53 28.44
N PHE A 126 -3.43 17.43 28.65
CA PHE A 126 -4.41 18.27 28.00
C PHE A 126 -4.37 19.72 28.48
N ASP A 127 -3.88 19.98 29.70
CA ASP A 127 -3.75 21.33 30.25
C ASP A 127 -2.58 22.05 29.57
N ARG A 128 -1.45 21.36 29.38
CA ARG A 128 -0.33 21.89 28.56
C ARG A 128 -0.75 22.13 27.12
N LYS A 129 -1.52 21.21 26.51
CA LYS A 129 -2.00 21.35 25.13
C LYS A 129 -3.03 22.49 25.01
N TRP A 130 -3.84 22.73 26.03
CA TRP A 130 -4.76 23.87 26.07
C TRP A 130 -3.99 25.18 26.14
N ALA A 131 -2.97 25.28 27.00
CA ALA A 131 -2.14 26.47 27.11
C ALA A 131 -1.40 26.78 25.79
N GLN A 132 -0.80 25.77 25.15
CA GLN A 132 -0.14 25.93 23.84
C GLN A 132 -1.12 26.30 22.73
N GLY A 133 -2.34 25.73 22.73
CA GLY A 133 -3.36 26.07 21.74
C GLY A 133 -4.00 27.44 21.95
N GLU A 134 -3.97 28.01 23.17
CA GLU A 134 -4.39 29.40 23.42
C GLU A 134 -3.31 30.39 23.00
N GLU A 135 -2.02 30.03 23.15
CA GLU A 135 -0.88 30.81 22.66
C GLU A 135 -0.87 30.85 21.12
N GLU A 136 -1.02 29.69 20.46
CA GLU A 136 -1.13 29.59 19.00
C GLU A 136 -2.37 30.32 18.47
N ARG A 137 -3.51 30.24 19.18
CA ARG A 137 -4.68 31.07 18.83
C ARG A 137 -4.42 32.55 19.02
N LYS A 138 -3.74 32.98 20.09
CA LYS A 138 -3.41 34.40 20.30
C LYS A 138 -2.48 34.93 19.21
N GLU A 139 -1.52 34.12 18.74
CA GLU A 139 -0.70 34.45 17.57
C GLU A 139 -1.53 34.55 16.27
N ASP A 140 -2.51 33.66 16.08
CA ASP A 140 -3.44 33.71 14.94
C ASP A 140 -4.42 34.92 15.02
N TYR A 141 -4.77 35.37 16.22
CA TYR A 141 -5.59 36.58 16.43
C TYR A 141 -4.78 37.87 16.36
N GLU A 142 -3.47 37.87 16.63
CA GLU A 142 -2.59 39.03 16.42
C GLU A 142 -2.16 39.21 14.95
N THR A 143 -2.10 38.14 14.14
CA THR A 143 -1.92 38.26 12.68
C THR A 143 -3.21 38.58 11.92
N SER A 144 -4.36 38.54 12.60
CA SER A 144 -5.67 38.92 12.06
C SER A 144 -6.26 40.14 12.78
N SER A 145 -5.44 40.89 13.52
CA SER A 145 -5.78 42.27 13.88
C SER A 145 -5.49 43.14 12.67
N ASP A 146 -6.48 43.17 11.78
CA ASP A 146 -6.73 44.19 10.79
C ASP A 146 -6.96 45.52 11.52
N ASP A 147 -5.90 46.07 12.10
CA ASP A 147 -5.87 47.46 12.47
C ASP A 147 -5.59 48.21 11.16
N ASP A 148 -6.68 48.44 10.42
CA ASP A 148 -6.86 49.56 9.50
C ASP A 148 -6.66 50.87 10.27
N ALA A 149 -5.46 51.07 10.79
CA ALA A 149 -4.99 52.35 11.26
C ALA A 149 -4.64 53.14 10.01
N ASP A 150 -5.53 54.05 9.64
CA ASP A 150 -5.39 55.09 8.62
C ASP A 150 -3.93 55.58 8.48
N ASP A 151 -3.13 54.93 7.63
CA ASP A 151 -1.82 55.43 7.23
C ASP A 151 -1.96 55.92 5.79
N SER A 152 -2.09 57.23 5.68
CA SER A 152 -2.09 57.99 4.43
C SER A 152 -1.13 57.36 3.43
N GLY A 153 -1.64 56.94 2.26
CA GLY A 153 -0.96 56.11 1.26
C GLY A 153 0.32 56.71 0.64
N GLU A 154 1.33 56.99 1.46
CA GLU A 154 2.66 57.39 1.07
C GLU A 154 3.33 56.19 0.40
N MET A 155 3.28 56.19 -0.93
CA MET A 155 3.92 55.21 -1.79
C MET A 155 5.43 55.47 -1.77
N VAL A 156 6.19 54.53 -1.23
CA VAL A 156 7.65 54.58 -1.17
C VAL A 156 8.22 53.58 -2.18
N GLU A 157 9.33 53.95 -2.79
CA GLU A 157 10.09 53.04 -3.66
C GLU A 157 10.82 51.99 -2.81
N TYR A 158 10.54 50.72 -3.07
CA TYR A 158 11.16 49.57 -2.42
C TYR A 158 11.85 48.69 -3.46
N GLU A 159 13.10 48.32 -3.21
CA GLU A 159 13.85 47.37 -4.02
C GLU A 159 13.60 45.95 -3.52
N ASP A 160 12.97 45.13 -4.38
CA ASP A 160 12.71 43.71 -4.14
C ASP A 160 14.02 42.88 -4.18
N GLU A 161 13.99 41.65 -3.67
CA GLU A 161 15.13 40.72 -3.59
C GLU A 161 15.79 40.44 -4.95
N PHE A 162 15.06 40.68 -6.04
CA PHE A 162 15.51 40.55 -7.42
C PHE A 162 16.06 41.86 -8.03
N GLY A 163 16.28 42.90 -7.23
CA GLY A 163 16.79 44.20 -7.67
C GLY A 163 15.78 45.02 -8.49
N ARG A 164 14.48 44.74 -8.37
CA ARG A 164 13.41 45.47 -9.07
C ARG A 164 12.83 46.54 -8.15
N VAL A 165 12.76 47.78 -8.62
CA VAL A 165 12.10 48.87 -7.87
C VAL A 165 10.58 48.73 -8.02
N ARG A 166 9.85 48.68 -6.91
CA ARG A 166 8.39 48.66 -6.85
C ARG A 166 7.91 49.78 -5.94
N GLN A 167 6.82 50.45 -6.32
CA GLN A 167 6.16 51.41 -5.42
C GLN A 167 5.21 50.66 -4.50
N VAL A 168 5.46 50.78 -3.21
CA VAL A 168 4.82 50.00 -2.15
C VAL A 168 4.49 50.94 -0.99
N THR A 169 3.43 50.68 -0.24
CA THR A 169 3.12 51.49 0.94
C THR A 169 4.21 51.33 2.01
N LYS A 170 4.41 52.34 2.85
CA LYS A 170 5.42 52.29 3.92
C LYS A 170 5.23 51.10 4.87
N ALA A 171 3.98 50.81 5.25
CA ALA A 171 3.65 49.65 6.09
C ALA A 171 3.97 48.32 5.41
N GLU A 172 3.75 48.22 4.10
CA GLU A 172 4.04 47.01 3.33
C GLU A 172 5.55 46.83 3.11
N ARG A 173 6.31 47.93 2.91
CA ARG A 173 7.77 47.90 2.92
C ARG A 173 8.31 47.30 4.22
N ASP A 174 7.84 47.76 5.37
CA ASP A 174 8.32 47.28 6.68
C ASP A 174 7.97 45.80 6.91
N ARG A 175 6.83 45.33 6.37
CA ARG A 175 6.45 43.91 6.39
C ARG A 175 7.38 43.06 5.50
N LEU A 176 7.68 43.53 4.30
CA LEU A 176 8.59 42.85 3.37
C LEU A 176 10.01 42.80 3.93
N GLU A 177 10.50 43.88 4.54
CA GLU A 177 11.83 43.93 5.15
C GLU A 177 11.95 42.95 6.33
N ARG A 178 10.91 42.86 7.19
CA ARG A 178 10.87 41.86 8.27
C ARG A 178 10.87 40.43 7.74
N ARG A 179 10.14 40.16 6.66
CA ARG A 179 10.14 38.83 6.01
C ARG A 179 11.51 38.50 5.43
N ALA A 180 12.15 39.44 4.74
CA ALA A 180 13.49 39.26 4.18
C ALA A 180 14.54 38.99 5.27
N ARG A 181 14.52 39.75 6.38
CA ARG A 181 15.40 39.52 7.53
C ARG A 181 15.21 38.14 8.15
N ARG A 182 13.96 37.68 8.30
CA ARG A 182 13.67 36.32 8.80
C ARG A 182 14.14 35.24 7.83
N GLY A 183 13.99 35.45 6.53
CA GLY A 183 14.47 34.54 5.48
C GLY A 183 15.99 34.38 5.50
N LEU A 184 16.72 35.49 5.64
CA LEU A 184 18.19 35.50 5.74
C LEU A 184 18.69 34.75 6.98
N LEU A 185 18.10 34.99 8.14
CA LEU A 185 18.46 34.29 9.39
C LEU A 185 18.18 32.78 9.30
N GLY A 186 17.06 32.38 8.69
CA GLY A 186 16.73 30.97 8.48
C GLY A 186 17.66 30.27 7.48
N ALA A 187 18.12 30.97 6.44
CA ALA A 187 19.10 30.44 5.50
C ALA A 187 20.47 30.23 6.15
N GLU A 188 20.93 31.19 6.96
CA GLU A 188 22.20 31.08 7.69
C GLU A 188 22.18 29.96 8.74
N GLU A 189 21.06 29.77 9.45
CA GLU A 189 20.88 28.67 10.37
C GLU A 189 20.88 27.31 9.65
N LEU A 190 20.25 27.23 8.47
CA LEU A 190 20.21 26.01 7.66
C LEU A 190 21.59 25.64 7.09
N GLU A 191 22.41 26.64 6.72
CA GLU A 191 23.81 26.43 6.32
C GLU A 191 24.66 25.91 7.47
N ARG A 192 24.51 26.47 8.68
CA ARG A 192 25.23 26.01 9.89
C ARG A 192 24.82 24.59 10.32
N MET A 193 23.56 24.23 10.13
CA MET A 193 23.02 22.91 10.49
C MET A 193 23.17 21.86 9.37
N SER A 194 23.68 22.25 8.21
CA SER A 194 23.91 21.36 7.09
C SER A 194 25.09 20.42 7.40
N ALA A 195 24.87 19.11 7.27
CA ALA A 195 25.93 18.10 7.39
C ALA A 195 26.86 18.04 6.16
N ARG A 196 26.66 18.93 5.17
CA ARG A 196 27.52 19.02 4.00
C ARG A 196 28.69 19.97 4.31
N PRO A 197 29.92 19.64 3.90
CA PRO A 197 31.04 20.56 4.01
C PRO A 197 30.75 21.84 3.21
N SER A 198 31.18 22.99 3.75
CA SER A 198 31.04 24.29 3.07
C SER A 198 31.68 24.24 1.69
N ALA A 199 31.05 24.86 0.70
CA ALA A 199 31.64 24.99 -0.63
C ALA A 199 32.99 25.74 -0.52
N PRO A 200 34.02 25.31 -1.27
CA PRO A 200 35.31 25.99 -1.23
C PRO A 200 35.17 27.47 -1.67
N SER A 201 35.89 28.39 -1.03
CA SER A 201 35.80 29.82 -1.36
C SER A 201 36.34 30.17 -2.75
N ASN A 202 37.25 29.35 -3.26
CA ASN A 202 37.96 29.58 -4.51
C ASN A 202 37.38 28.65 -5.60
N LEU A 203 36.11 28.86 -5.96
CA LEU A 203 35.55 28.26 -7.17
C LEU A 203 36.13 29.00 -8.38
N ILE A 204 36.72 28.25 -9.29
CA ILE A 204 37.13 28.78 -10.60
C ILE A 204 35.88 28.77 -11.48
N TYR A 205 35.41 29.96 -11.85
CA TYR A 205 34.25 30.13 -12.74
C TYR A 205 34.73 30.32 -14.20
N GLY A 206 34.06 29.65 -15.15
CA GLY A 206 34.35 29.75 -16.59
C GLY A 206 35.04 28.53 -17.20
N ASP A 207 35.37 28.62 -18.50
CA ASP A 207 36.08 27.57 -19.26
C ASP A 207 37.60 27.61 -18.99
N ALA A 208 37.96 27.53 -17.70
CA ALA A 208 39.34 27.49 -17.27
C ALA A 208 39.83 26.04 -17.33
N VAL A 209 40.50 25.69 -18.44
CA VAL A 209 41.18 24.40 -18.57
C VAL A 209 42.37 24.39 -17.60
N GLN A 210 42.25 23.66 -16.49
CA GLN A 210 43.36 23.43 -15.54
C GLN A 210 44.41 22.52 -16.18
N SER A 211 45.23 23.06 -17.10
CA SER A 211 46.28 22.32 -17.80
C SER A 211 47.38 21.79 -16.88
N MET A 212 47.57 22.43 -15.71
CA MET A 212 48.56 22.05 -14.69
C MET A 212 47.97 21.21 -13.55
N ALA A 213 46.70 20.79 -13.60
CA ALA A 213 46.12 19.91 -12.59
C ALA A 213 46.78 18.52 -12.60
N PHE A 214 47.33 18.12 -13.75
CA PHE A 214 48.10 16.89 -13.91
C PHE A 214 49.51 17.27 -14.33
N ASN A 215 50.48 17.09 -13.45
CA ASN A 215 51.89 17.26 -13.79
C ASN A 215 52.42 15.93 -14.36
N PRO A 216 52.65 15.81 -15.68
CA PRO A 216 53.12 14.55 -16.28
C PRO A 216 54.55 14.19 -15.84
N GLU A 217 55.28 15.15 -15.27
CA GLU A 217 56.66 15.00 -14.80
C GLU A 217 56.77 14.30 -13.43
N ASP A 218 55.67 14.11 -12.69
CA ASP A 218 55.64 13.38 -11.42
C ASP A 218 55.09 11.95 -11.61
N PRO A 219 55.96 10.94 -11.85
CA PRO A 219 55.51 9.57 -12.13
C PRO A 219 54.75 8.94 -10.96
N GLU A 220 55.10 9.29 -9.71
CA GLU A 220 54.45 8.75 -8.51
C GLU A 220 52.96 9.16 -8.43
N LYS A 221 52.64 10.42 -8.74
CA LYS A 221 51.26 10.91 -8.75
C LYS A 221 50.44 10.28 -9.88
N MET A 222 51.08 10.02 -11.01
CA MET A 222 50.46 9.32 -12.14
C MET A 222 50.14 7.86 -11.79
N GLU A 223 51.02 7.18 -11.06
CA GLU A 223 50.75 5.83 -10.55
C GLU A 223 49.61 5.82 -9.53
N GLU A 224 49.56 6.78 -8.60
CA GLU A 224 48.47 6.90 -7.64
C GLU A 224 47.11 7.12 -8.32
N LEU A 225 47.07 7.98 -9.35
CA LEU A 225 45.87 8.19 -10.16
C LEU A 225 45.49 6.92 -10.93
N ALA A 226 46.47 6.21 -11.49
CA ALA A 226 46.23 4.95 -12.21
C ALA A 226 45.78 3.79 -11.30
N ARG A 227 46.10 3.84 -10.00
CA ARG A 227 45.57 2.92 -8.98
C ARG A 227 44.15 3.29 -8.56
N LYS A 228 43.83 4.58 -8.50
CA LYS A 228 42.48 5.09 -8.21
C LYS A 228 41.52 4.93 -9.38
N ARG A 229 42.04 4.80 -10.61
CA ARG A 229 41.22 4.57 -11.80
C ARG A 229 40.50 3.23 -11.69
N ASP A 230 39.19 3.25 -11.81
CA ASP A 230 38.41 2.03 -11.95
C ASP A 230 38.85 1.30 -13.24
N ARG A 231 39.27 0.05 -13.09
CA ARG A 231 39.70 -0.84 -14.19
C ARG A 231 38.62 -1.84 -14.54
N SER A 232 37.43 -1.71 -13.95
CA SER A 232 36.26 -2.45 -14.40
C SER A 232 36.08 -2.22 -15.89
N ALA A 233 35.74 -3.29 -16.63
CA ALA A 233 35.41 -3.17 -18.02
C ALA A 233 34.17 -2.26 -18.12
N THR A 234 34.28 -1.15 -18.87
CA THR A 234 33.15 -0.33 -19.29
C THR A 234 32.81 -0.71 -20.72
N PRO A 235 31.61 -1.26 -21.01
CA PRO A 235 30.45 -1.39 -20.13
C PRO A 235 30.58 -2.51 -19.06
N PRO A 236 30.00 -2.32 -17.86
CA PRO A 236 29.94 -3.37 -16.84
C PRO A 236 29.34 -4.66 -17.40
N PRO A 237 29.69 -5.83 -16.82
CA PRO A 237 29.06 -7.09 -17.20
C PRO A 237 27.56 -7.04 -16.94
N ASP A 238 26.79 -7.75 -17.75
CA ASP A 238 25.33 -7.81 -17.63
C ASP A 238 24.94 -8.50 -16.32
N GLN A 239 24.68 -7.70 -15.28
CA GLN A 239 24.20 -8.21 -14.00
C GLN A 239 22.67 -8.25 -14.01
N HIS A 240 22.13 -9.45 -13.78
CA HIS A 240 20.70 -9.65 -13.68
C HIS A 240 20.22 -9.67 -12.23
N TYR A 241 18.96 -9.28 -12.03
CA TYR A 241 18.30 -9.38 -10.73
C TYR A 241 18.26 -10.85 -10.25
N ASP A 242 18.79 -11.09 -9.04
CA ASP A 242 18.68 -12.36 -8.32
C ASP A 242 17.61 -12.24 -7.23
N ALA A 243 16.61 -13.10 -7.31
CA ALA A 243 15.51 -13.10 -6.40
C ALA A 243 15.89 -13.50 -4.97
N ASP A 244 17.03 -14.17 -4.76
CA ASP A 244 17.46 -14.58 -3.43
C ASP A 244 17.98 -13.41 -2.58
N TRP A 245 18.35 -12.30 -3.22
CA TRP A 245 18.79 -11.08 -2.53
C TRP A 245 17.60 -10.27 -1.97
N GLU A 246 16.39 -10.56 -2.43
CA GLU A 246 15.18 -9.90 -1.97
C GLU A 246 14.56 -10.64 -0.78
N ILE A 247 14.45 -9.93 0.35
CA ILE A 247 13.85 -10.44 1.59
C ILE A 247 12.32 -10.29 1.60
N ARG A 248 11.75 -9.55 0.63
CA ARG A 248 10.30 -9.33 0.55
C ARG A 248 9.55 -10.61 0.19
N THR A 249 8.30 -10.69 0.63
CA THR A 249 7.40 -11.81 0.28
C THR A 249 7.01 -11.71 -1.18
N LYS A 250 7.37 -12.74 -1.96
CA LYS A 250 7.04 -12.83 -3.39
C LYS A 250 5.60 -13.28 -3.58
N GLY A 251 4.88 -12.67 -4.51
CA GLY A 251 3.47 -12.94 -4.77
C GLY A 251 3.21 -14.26 -5.52
N THR A 252 1.92 -14.58 -5.73
CA THR A 252 1.51 -15.70 -6.58
C THR A 252 1.89 -15.45 -8.03
N GLY A 253 2.46 -16.44 -8.71
CA GLY A 253 2.96 -16.30 -10.08
C GLY A 253 4.37 -15.73 -10.16
N PHE A 254 5.10 -15.66 -9.04
CA PHE A 254 6.52 -15.35 -9.07
C PHE A 254 7.31 -16.49 -9.76
N TYR A 255 8.10 -16.12 -10.77
CA TYR A 255 9.02 -17.01 -11.49
C TYR A 255 10.46 -16.51 -11.29
N LYS A 256 11.38 -17.42 -10.95
CA LYS A 256 12.81 -17.12 -10.79
C LYS A 256 13.55 -17.61 -12.03
N PHE A 257 14.17 -16.69 -12.76
CA PHE A 257 15.03 -17.03 -13.87
C PHE A 257 16.33 -17.68 -13.41
N SER A 258 16.89 -18.52 -14.27
CA SER A 258 18.23 -19.05 -14.08
C SER A 258 19.30 -17.96 -14.10
N LYS A 259 20.46 -18.29 -13.50
CA LYS A 259 21.66 -17.44 -13.51
C LYS A 259 22.45 -17.57 -14.81
N ASP A 260 22.34 -18.72 -15.47
CA ASP A 260 23.04 -18.98 -16.73
C ASP A 260 22.31 -18.29 -17.88
N GLU A 261 23.02 -17.44 -18.63
CA GLU A 261 22.43 -16.58 -19.67
C GLU A 261 21.65 -17.36 -20.72
N GLU A 262 22.19 -18.48 -21.22
CA GLU A 262 21.53 -19.31 -22.24
C GLU A 262 20.21 -19.90 -21.75
N THR A 263 20.18 -20.36 -20.50
CA THR A 263 18.95 -20.92 -19.93
C THR A 263 17.93 -19.82 -19.65
N ARG A 264 18.39 -18.65 -19.20
CA ARG A 264 17.55 -17.49 -18.97
C ARG A 264 16.93 -16.97 -20.27
N THR A 265 17.68 -16.90 -21.36
CA THR A 265 17.14 -16.48 -22.66
C THR A 265 16.09 -17.46 -23.16
N ALA A 266 16.35 -18.77 -23.06
CA ALA A 266 15.36 -19.79 -23.39
C ALA A 266 14.08 -19.68 -22.53
N GLU A 267 14.21 -19.44 -21.22
CA GLU A 267 13.06 -19.19 -20.33
C GLU A 267 12.26 -17.94 -20.74
N MET A 268 12.96 -16.85 -21.09
CA MET A 268 12.35 -15.61 -21.55
C MET A 268 11.61 -15.79 -22.89
N GLU A 269 12.20 -16.54 -23.81
CA GLU A 269 11.58 -16.88 -25.10
C GLU A 269 10.33 -17.74 -24.90
N GLY A 270 10.38 -18.74 -24.02
CA GLY A 270 9.23 -19.56 -23.66
C GLY A 270 8.06 -18.72 -23.10
N LEU A 271 8.34 -17.80 -22.18
CA LEU A 271 7.32 -16.89 -21.65
C LEU A 271 6.76 -15.94 -22.71
N ALA A 272 7.60 -15.48 -23.64
CA ALA A 272 7.15 -14.65 -24.76
C ALA A 272 6.22 -15.43 -25.71
N GLU A 273 6.48 -16.70 -25.97
CA GLU A 273 5.59 -17.56 -26.75
C GLU A 273 4.24 -17.79 -26.06
N GLU A 274 4.25 -18.09 -24.75
CA GLU A 274 3.01 -18.24 -23.99
C GLU A 274 2.18 -16.95 -24.01
N ARG A 275 2.86 -15.80 -23.88
CA ARG A 275 2.21 -14.49 -24.01
C ARG A 275 1.56 -14.32 -25.38
N ARG A 276 2.26 -14.60 -26.47
CA ARG A 276 1.71 -14.53 -27.83
C ARG A 276 0.48 -15.44 -28.00
N LYS A 277 0.57 -16.69 -27.54
CA LYS A 277 -0.55 -17.66 -27.58
C LYS A 277 -1.76 -17.15 -26.80
N THR A 278 -1.56 -16.59 -25.61
CA THR A 278 -2.68 -16.05 -24.80
C THR A 278 -3.27 -14.78 -25.40
N GLU A 279 -2.46 -13.91 -26.01
CA GLU A 279 -2.91 -12.71 -26.70
C GLU A 279 -3.73 -13.06 -27.96
N GLU A 280 -3.29 -14.04 -28.74
CA GLU A 280 -4.05 -14.57 -29.89
C GLU A 280 -5.38 -15.18 -29.45
N GLN A 281 -5.40 -15.96 -28.37
CA GLN A 281 -6.64 -16.50 -27.81
C GLN A 281 -7.59 -15.42 -27.30
N ARG A 282 -7.07 -14.31 -26.77
CA ARG A 282 -7.90 -13.16 -26.35
C ARG A 282 -8.48 -12.44 -27.56
N ARG A 283 -7.65 -12.14 -28.57
CA ARG A 283 -8.08 -11.49 -29.81
C ARG A 283 -9.16 -12.30 -30.52
N THR A 284 -8.95 -13.60 -30.71
CA THR A 284 -9.95 -14.48 -31.34
C THR A 284 -11.28 -14.51 -30.58
N ARG A 285 -11.25 -14.49 -29.23
CA ARG A 285 -12.47 -14.39 -28.42
C ARG A 285 -13.14 -13.03 -28.53
N GLU A 286 -12.38 -11.95 -28.63
CA GLU A 286 -12.89 -10.59 -28.84
C GLU A 286 -13.53 -10.46 -30.22
N ASP A 287 -12.85 -10.95 -31.27
CA ASP A 287 -13.36 -10.98 -32.65
C ASP A 287 -14.67 -11.77 -32.75
N GLN A 288 -14.77 -12.93 -32.09
CA GLN A 288 -16.02 -13.70 -32.04
C GLN A 288 -17.15 -12.95 -31.33
N LYS A 289 -16.84 -12.25 -30.22
CA LYS A 289 -17.82 -11.42 -29.51
C LYS A 289 -18.27 -10.25 -30.36
N GLU A 290 -17.36 -9.58 -31.06
CA GLU A 290 -17.67 -8.49 -31.97
C GLU A 290 -18.49 -8.95 -33.16
N ALA A 291 -18.14 -10.08 -33.78
CA ALA A 291 -18.92 -10.67 -34.87
C ALA A 291 -20.35 -10.97 -34.44
N ARG A 292 -20.52 -11.60 -33.26
CA ARG A 292 -21.85 -11.85 -32.67
C ARG A 292 -22.60 -10.54 -32.39
N ARG A 293 -21.91 -9.51 -31.88
CA ARG A 293 -22.52 -8.20 -31.63
C ARG A 293 -22.99 -7.53 -32.92
N ARG A 294 -22.18 -7.54 -33.97
CA ARG A 294 -22.53 -7.00 -35.29
C ARG A 294 -23.71 -7.75 -35.91
N GLU A 295 -23.78 -9.06 -35.74
CA GLU A 295 -24.94 -9.86 -36.19
C GLU A 295 -26.22 -9.49 -35.43
N ILE A 296 -26.13 -9.33 -34.10
CA ILE A 296 -27.27 -8.91 -33.28
C ILE A 296 -27.73 -7.49 -33.65
N GLU A 297 -26.79 -6.57 -33.89
CA GLU A 297 -27.08 -5.20 -34.32
C GLU A 297 -27.79 -5.19 -35.69
N LYS A 298 -27.30 -5.93 -36.68
CA LYS A 298 -27.98 -6.09 -37.98
C LYS A 298 -29.39 -6.65 -37.84
N ARG A 299 -29.57 -7.72 -37.05
CA ARG A 299 -30.91 -8.28 -36.78
C ARG A 299 -31.84 -7.26 -36.08
N ARG A 300 -31.29 -6.42 -35.21
CA ARG A 300 -32.04 -5.35 -34.54
C ARG A 300 -32.46 -4.27 -35.53
N GLU A 301 -31.59 -3.88 -36.44
CA GLU A 301 -31.88 -2.94 -37.53
C GLU A 301 -32.97 -3.48 -38.47
N ASP A 302 -32.85 -4.73 -38.91
CA ASP A 302 -33.87 -5.37 -39.77
C ASP A 302 -35.24 -5.43 -39.09
N MET A 303 -35.27 -5.78 -37.80
CA MET A 303 -36.51 -5.79 -37.02
C MET A 303 -37.08 -4.39 -36.80
N ALA A 304 -36.23 -3.38 -36.61
CA ALA A 304 -36.66 -1.98 -36.51
C ALA A 304 -37.23 -1.49 -37.84
N ALA A 305 -36.59 -1.79 -38.98
CA ALA A 305 -37.08 -1.46 -40.31
C ALA A 305 -38.42 -2.14 -40.61
N ARG A 306 -38.58 -3.43 -40.27
CA ARG A 306 -39.86 -4.14 -40.39
C ARG A 306 -40.96 -3.53 -39.52
N ARG A 307 -40.63 -3.10 -38.29
CA ARG A 307 -41.58 -2.42 -37.39
C ARG A 307 -41.98 -1.04 -37.94
N ALA A 308 -41.02 -0.27 -38.44
CA ALA A 308 -41.28 1.04 -39.04
C ALA A 308 -42.19 0.94 -40.27
N LYS A 309 -41.96 -0.05 -41.15
CA LYS A 309 -42.84 -0.33 -42.30
C LYS A 309 -44.26 -0.67 -41.84
N LYS A 310 -44.42 -1.61 -40.90
CA LYS A 310 -45.74 -1.96 -40.35
C LYS A 310 -46.46 -0.76 -39.72
N GLN A 311 -45.74 0.11 -39.01
CA GLN A 311 -46.31 1.33 -38.45
C GLN A 311 -46.75 2.30 -39.54
N ALA A 312 -45.95 2.49 -40.59
CA ALA A 312 -46.31 3.32 -41.74
C ALA A 312 -47.56 2.77 -42.46
N ASP A 313 -47.62 1.46 -42.73
CA ASP A 313 -48.77 0.82 -43.36
C ASP A 313 -50.03 0.99 -42.49
N SER A 314 -49.94 0.75 -41.18
CA SER A 314 -51.07 0.95 -40.25
C SER A 314 -51.53 2.41 -40.14
N PHE A 315 -50.61 3.36 -40.33
CA PHE A 315 -50.92 4.78 -40.35
C PHE A 315 -51.65 5.16 -41.63
N LEU A 316 -51.21 4.63 -42.79
CA LEU A 316 -51.87 4.84 -44.08
C LEU A 316 -53.28 4.24 -44.11
N ASP A 317 -53.45 3.01 -43.61
CA ASP A 317 -54.76 2.36 -43.51
C ASP A 317 -55.74 3.17 -42.65
N ARG A 318 -55.24 3.79 -41.57
CA ARG A 318 -56.06 4.65 -40.70
C ARG A 318 -56.40 6.01 -41.32
N LEU A 319 -55.62 6.49 -42.29
CA LEU A 319 -55.86 7.77 -42.97
C LEU A 319 -56.79 7.62 -44.17
N GLY A 320 -56.88 6.41 -44.74
CA GLY A 320 -57.75 6.06 -45.87
C GLY A 320 -59.15 5.58 -45.48
N ALA A 321 -59.45 5.47 -44.18
CA ALA A 321 -60.77 5.17 -43.61
C ALA A 321 -61.38 6.42 -42.98
#